data_AF-A0A0B7A1D0-F1
#
_entry.id   AF-A0A0B7A1D0-F1
#
_cell.length_a   1.000
_cell.length_b   1.000
_cell.length_c   1.000
_cell.angle_alpha   90.00
_cell.angle_beta   90.00
_cell.angle_gamma   90.00
#
_symmetry.space_group_name_H-M   'P 1'
#
loop_
_entity.id
_entity.type
_entity.pdbx_description
1 polymer ?
#
loop_
_entity_poly.entity_id
_entity_poly.type
_entity_poly.pdbx_seq_one_letter_code
_entity_poly.pdbx_strand_id
1 'polypeptide(L)'
;GYPPFYSNNGAPISPGMRKRIRTGQYEFPSQEWSRVGSEAKGLIRGLLHTDPDKRMSIVEVMQNKWVADNTFVLPTPLMSAQVLKEEEHVWMDVQEEMTNALATMRVDYEQVVNIKNLQQSNNVLLKKRMKQVPEGATDM
;
A
#
# COMPACT_ATOMS: atom_id res chain seq x y z
N GLY A 1 11.25 -6.09 -13.66
CA GLY A 1 9.93 -5.52 -13.39
C GLY A 1 10.11 -4.59 -12.23
N TYR A 2 9.13 -3.74 -11.97
CA TYR A 2 9.27 -2.60 -11.08
C TYR A 2 8.01 -2.53 -10.18
N PRO A 3 8.10 -2.23 -8.86
CA PRO A 3 6.96 -2.27 -7.90
C PRO A 3 5.93 -1.14 -8.10
N PRO A 4 4.60 -1.37 -8.13
CA PRO A 4 3.59 -0.38 -8.60
C PRO A 4 3.57 1.02 -7.93
N PHE A 5 4.31 1.21 -6.83
CA PHE A 5 4.53 2.48 -6.18
C PHE A 5 6.03 2.76 -6.08
N TYR A 6 6.48 3.91 -6.59
CA TYR A 6 7.88 4.35 -6.55
C TYR A 6 7.98 5.74 -5.91
N SER A 7 9.13 6.03 -5.34
CA SER A 7 9.48 7.36 -4.85
C SER A 7 10.14 8.17 -5.97
N ASN A 8 9.53 9.29 -6.39
CA ASN A 8 10.10 10.18 -7.42
C ASN A 8 11.47 10.78 -7.03
N ASN A 9 11.85 10.70 -5.76
CA ASN A 9 13.01 11.39 -5.21
C ASN A 9 14.03 10.43 -4.55
N GLY A 10 13.92 9.11 -4.76
CA GLY A 10 14.88 8.11 -4.28
C GLY A 10 14.94 7.90 -2.76
N ALA A 11 14.14 8.64 -1.97
CA ALA A 11 14.05 8.40 -0.53
C ALA A 11 13.14 7.19 -0.25
N PRO A 12 13.62 6.19 0.52
CA PRO A 12 12.80 5.07 0.98
C PRO A 12 11.58 5.62 1.71
N ILE A 13 10.39 5.28 1.24
CA ILE A 13 9.12 5.72 1.85
C ILE A 13 9.02 7.26 1.95
N SER A 14 9.23 7.95 0.83
CA SER A 14 8.89 9.37 0.78
C SER A 14 7.42 9.59 1.17
N PRO A 15 7.08 10.76 1.77
CA PRO A 15 5.69 11.12 2.04
C PRO A 15 4.77 10.96 0.82
N GLY A 16 5.31 11.18 -0.38
CA GLY A 16 4.61 10.97 -1.64
C GLY A 16 4.25 9.50 -1.91
N MET A 17 5.17 8.57 -1.62
CA MET A 17 4.92 7.14 -1.81
C MET A 17 3.84 6.60 -0.86
N ARG A 18 3.89 6.96 0.42
CA ARG A 18 2.82 6.60 1.39
C ARG A 18 1.47 7.12 0.93
N LYS A 19 1.43 8.35 0.42
CA LYS A 19 0.21 8.94 -0.12
C LYS A 19 -0.31 8.11 -1.30
N ARG A 20 0.55 7.76 -2.27
CA ARG A 20 0.18 6.93 -3.42
C ARG A 20 -0.36 5.56 -3.03
N ILE A 21 0.24 4.89 -2.05
CA ILE A 21 -0.25 3.60 -1.53
C ILE A 21 -1.64 3.77 -0.92
N ARG A 22 -1.83 4.76 -0.03
CA ARG A 22 -3.13 5.02 0.60
C ARG A 22 -4.22 5.44 -0.37
N THR A 23 -3.86 6.16 -1.43
CA THR A 23 -4.79 6.62 -2.47
C THR A 23 -4.92 5.64 -3.64
N GLY A 24 -4.15 4.55 -3.66
CA GLY A 24 -4.15 3.56 -4.75
C GLY A 24 -3.68 4.13 -6.09
N GLN A 25 -2.81 5.14 -6.06
CA GLN A 25 -2.30 5.81 -7.26
C GLN A 25 -1.09 5.08 -7.84
N TYR A 26 -1.36 4.24 -8.85
CA TYR A 26 -0.37 3.59 -9.71
C TYR A 26 -0.85 3.63 -11.16
N GLU A 27 0.06 3.43 -12.10
CA GLU A 27 -0.20 3.52 -13.53
C GLU A 27 0.39 2.32 -14.27
N PHE A 28 0.02 2.18 -15.55
CA PHE A 28 0.57 1.16 -16.45
C PHE A 28 1.29 1.86 -17.62
N PRO A 29 2.54 2.31 -17.43
CA PRO A 29 3.29 3.03 -18.46
C PRO A 29 3.34 2.27 -19.79
N SER A 30 3.10 2.97 -20.90
CA SER A 30 2.98 2.33 -22.22
C SER A 30 4.25 1.62 -22.69
N GLN A 31 5.43 2.07 -22.23
CA GLN A 31 6.72 1.49 -22.58
C GLN A 31 6.75 -0.01 -22.26
N GLU A 32 6.41 -0.41 -21.03
CA GLU A 32 6.43 -1.81 -20.61
C GLU A 32 5.05 -2.49 -20.71
N TRP A 33 3.95 -1.72 -20.63
CA TRP A 33 2.60 -2.28 -20.52
C TRP A 33 1.77 -2.23 -21.81
N SER A 34 2.28 -1.67 -22.91
CA SER A 34 1.54 -1.59 -24.18
C SER A 34 1.08 -2.95 -24.69
N ARG A 35 1.90 -4.00 -24.48
CA ARG A 35 1.60 -5.36 -24.94
C ARG A 35 0.82 -6.20 -23.93
N VAL A 36 0.61 -5.68 -22.72
CA VAL A 36 -0.12 -6.40 -21.67
C VAL A 36 -1.62 -6.17 -21.84
N GLY A 37 -2.36 -7.29 -21.94
CA GLY A 37 -3.81 -7.31 -22.13
C GLY A 37 -4.59 -6.59 -21.04
N SER A 38 -5.83 -6.22 -21.37
CA SER A 38 -6.72 -5.46 -20.48
C SER A 38 -7.15 -6.28 -19.25
N GLU A 39 -7.25 -7.59 -19.42
CA GLU A 39 -7.65 -8.59 -18.44
C GLU A 39 -6.63 -8.66 -17.29
N ALA A 40 -5.34 -8.73 -17.63
CA ALA A 40 -4.25 -8.72 -16.65
C ALA A 40 -4.22 -7.39 -15.86
N LYS A 41 -4.38 -6.26 -16.54
CA LYS A 41 -4.45 -4.93 -15.89
C LYS A 41 -5.69 -4.83 -14.99
N GLY A 42 -6.82 -5.38 -15.41
CA GLY A 42 -8.07 -5.45 -14.64
C GLY A 42 -7.89 -6.26 -13.35
N LEU A 43 -7.22 -7.42 -13.43
CA LEU A 43 -6.90 -8.24 -12.27
C LEU A 43 -6.03 -7.48 -11.26
N ILE A 44 -4.97 -6.82 -11.72
CA ILE A 44 -4.11 -5.99 -10.84
C ILE A 44 -4.93 -4.90 -10.15
N ARG A 45 -5.88 -4.26 -10.86
CA ARG A 45 -6.75 -3.24 -10.26
C ARG A 45 -7.65 -3.78 -9.15
N GLY A 46 -8.19 -4.98 -9.33
CA GLY A 46 -9.00 -5.65 -8.31
C GLY A 46 -8.18 -6.03 -7.07
N LEU A 47 -6.93 -6.45 -7.26
CA LEU A 47 -6.01 -6.85 -6.19
C LEU A 47 -5.50 -5.65 -5.36
N LEU A 48 -5.17 -4.55 -6.04
CA LEU A 48 -4.63 -3.34 -5.41
C LEU A 48 -5.71 -2.33 -4.99
N HIS A 49 -6.95 -2.80 -4.78
CA HIS A 49 -8.03 -1.93 -4.30
C HIS A 49 -7.75 -1.48 -2.85
N THR A 50 -7.85 -0.16 -2.62
CA THR A 50 -7.55 0.47 -1.32
C THR A 50 -8.59 0.15 -0.27
N ASP A 51 -9.87 0.13 -0.66
CA ASP A 51 -10.98 -0.35 0.15
C ASP A 51 -10.92 -1.89 0.27
N PRO A 52 -10.68 -2.46 1.47
CA PRO A 52 -10.56 -3.90 1.66
C PRO A 52 -11.83 -4.67 1.31
N ASP A 53 -13.02 -4.08 1.52
CA ASP A 53 -14.30 -4.75 1.27
C ASP A 53 -14.62 -4.86 -0.23
N LYS A 54 -13.99 -4.01 -1.05
CA LYS A 54 -14.06 -4.05 -2.52
C LYS A 54 -12.86 -4.75 -3.16
N ARG A 55 -11.87 -5.15 -2.36
CA ARG A 55 -10.69 -5.86 -2.86
C ARG A 55 -11.09 -7.26 -3.29
N MET A 56 -10.60 -7.67 -4.45
CA MET A 56 -10.91 -8.99 -5.00
C MET A 56 -10.52 -10.09 -4.00
N SER A 57 -11.48 -10.95 -3.71
CA SER A 57 -11.27 -12.13 -2.87
C SER A 57 -10.46 -13.18 -3.63
N ILE A 58 -9.82 -14.09 -2.88
CA ILE A 58 -9.06 -15.18 -3.49
C ILE A 58 -9.93 -16.06 -4.40
N VAL A 59 -11.21 -16.25 -4.09
CA VAL A 59 -12.14 -17.05 -4.90
C VAL A 59 -12.37 -16.38 -6.26
N GLU A 60 -12.60 -15.07 -6.28
CA GLU A 60 -12.76 -14.30 -7.52
C GLU A 60 -11.47 -14.27 -8.35
N VAL A 61 -10.30 -14.19 -7.70
CA VAL A 61 -9.00 -14.27 -8.39
C VAL A 61 -8.85 -15.62 -9.10
N MET A 62 -9.16 -16.72 -8.42
CA MET A 62 -9.03 -18.06 -9.00
C MET A 62 -10.04 -18.33 -10.12
N GLN A 63 -11.20 -17.65 -10.11
CA GLN A 63 -12.20 -17.71 -11.17
C GLN A 63 -11.91 -16.74 -12.33
N ASN A 64 -10.98 -15.80 -12.16
CA ASN A 64 -10.63 -14.85 -13.19
C ASN A 64 -10.04 -15.59 -14.40
N LYS A 65 -10.53 -15.29 -15.61
CA LYS A 65 -10.10 -15.96 -16.86
C LYS A 65 -8.58 -15.92 -17.07
N TRP A 66 -7.92 -14.85 -16.66
CA TRP A 66 -6.46 -14.73 -16.80
C TRP A 66 -5.69 -15.74 -15.93
N VAL A 67 -6.29 -16.19 -14.82
CA VAL A 67 -5.72 -17.19 -13.91
C VAL A 67 -6.26 -18.60 -14.21
N ALA A 68 -7.55 -18.72 -14.47
CA ALA A 68 -8.24 -19.98 -14.68
C ALA A 68 -7.94 -20.63 -16.04
N ASP A 69 -7.67 -19.83 -17.08
CA ASP A 69 -7.45 -20.30 -18.44
C ASP A 69 -6.03 -19.99 -18.93
N ASN A 70 -5.10 -20.88 -18.61
CA ASN A 70 -3.70 -20.78 -19.02
C ASN A 70 -3.49 -20.82 -20.54
N THR A 71 -4.49 -21.24 -21.33
CA THR A 71 -4.40 -21.26 -22.80
C THR A 71 -4.80 -19.94 -23.45
N PHE A 72 -5.48 -19.07 -22.71
CA PHE A 72 -5.91 -17.74 -23.15
C PHE A 72 -4.78 -16.69 -23.05
N VAL A 73 -3.72 -16.97 -22.31
CA VAL A 73 -2.63 -16.03 -22.07
C VAL A 73 -1.66 -16.03 -23.26
N LEU A 74 -1.64 -14.93 -24.01
CA LEU A 74 -0.69 -14.74 -25.12
C LEU A 74 0.75 -14.83 -24.59
N PRO A 75 1.67 -15.52 -25.28
CA PRO A 75 3.10 -15.56 -24.93
C PRO A 75 3.78 -14.24 -25.31
N THR A 76 3.28 -13.14 -24.78
CA THR A 76 3.78 -11.80 -25.01
C THR A 76 5.10 -11.62 -24.25
N PRO A 77 6.22 -11.32 -24.94
CA PRO A 77 7.48 -11.06 -24.25
C PRO A 77 7.34 -9.89 -23.29
N LEU A 78 7.71 -10.10 -22.03
CA LEU A 78 7.69 -9.09 -20.98
C LEU A 78 9.06 -8.45 -20.82
N MET A 79 9.08 -7.14 -20.54
CA MET A 79 10.32 -6.40 -20.24
C MET A 79 10.86 -6.70 -18.83
N SER A 80 10.18 -7.56 -18.07
CA SER A 80 10.49 -7.86 -16.66
C SER A 80 11.94 -8.24 -16.44
N ALA A 81 12.52 -9.14 -17.25
CA ALA A 81 13.89 -9.60 -17.09
C ALA A 81 14.92 -8.49 -17.36
N GLN A 82 14.68 -7.66 -18.38
CA GLN A 82 15.54 -6.53 -18.70
C GLN A 82 15.54 -5.50 -17.57
N VAL A 83 14.36 -5.07 -17.11
CA VAL A 83 14.23 -4.07 -16.03
C VAL A 83 14.87 -4.56 -14.73
N LEU A 84 14.71 -5.83 -14.35
CA LEU A 84 15.35 -6.35 -13.13
C LEU A 84 16.88 -6.31 -13.21
N LYS A 85 17.44 -6.50 -14.41
CA LYS A 85 18.89 -6.47 -14.61
C LYS A 85 19.44 -5.04 -14.60
N GLU A 86 18.70 -4.10 -15.19
CA GLU A 86 19.08 -2.68 -15.21
C GLU A 86 19.01 -2.04 -13.82
N GLU A 87 18.00 -2.41 -13.03
CA GLU A 87 17.74 -1.86 -11.69
C GLU A 87 18.25 -2.75 -10.55
N GLU A 88 19.18 -3.67 -10.81
CA GLU A 88 19.69 -4.64 -9.82
C GLU A 88 20.20 -3.95 -8.53
N HIS A 89 20.80 -2.77 -8.69
CA HIS A 89 21.33 -1.96 -7.59
C HIS A 89 20.26 -1.38 -6.66
N VAL A 90 19.02 -1.21 -7.11
CA VAL A 90 17.89 -0.67 -6.32
C VAL A 90 17.00 -1.78 -5.77
N TRP A 91 17.23 -3.03 -6.17
CA TRP A 91 16.34 -4.14 -5.83
C TRP A 91 16.20 -4.38 -4.33
N MET A 92 17.27 -4.14 -3.56
CA MET A 92 17.22 -4.24 -2.10
C MET A 92 16.28 -3.20 -1.48
N ASP A 93 16.33 -1.96 -1.97
CA ASP A 93 15.45 -0.88 -1.50
C ASP A 93 13.98 -1.21 -1.80
N VAL A 94 13.71 -1.76 -2.99
CA VAL A 94 12.37 -2.23 -3.38
C VAL A 94 11.82 -3.28 -2.40
N GLN A 95 12.66 -4.25 -2.00
CA GLN A 95 12.26 -5.30 -1.06
C GLN A 95 11.99 -4.74 0.34
N GLU A 96 12.81 -3.80 0.81
CA GLU A 96 12.61 -3.13 2.09
C GLU A 96 11.29 -2.32 2.08
N GLU A 97 11.03 -1.58 1.00
CA GLU A 97 9.80 -0.79 0.87
C GLU A 97 8.55 -1.68 0.84
N MET A 98 8.59 -2.80 0.14
CA MET A 98 7.50 -3.78 0.13
C MET A 98 7.22 -4.30 1.55
N THR A 99 8.27 -4.62 2.30
CA THR A 99 8.16 -5.10 3.69
C THR A 99 7.52 -4.05 4.59
N ASN A 100 7.96 -2.80 4.48
CA ASN A 100 7.41 -1.69 5.26
C ASN A 100 5.95 -1.37 4.90
N ALA A 101 5.58 -1.44 3.62
CA ALA A 101 4.19 -1.27 3.18
C ALA A 101 3.28 -2.33 3.82
N LEU A 102 3.70 -3.61 3.79
CA LEU A 102 2.97 -4.71 4.44
C LEU A 102 2.78 -4.49 5.94
N ALA A 103 3.79 -3.99 6.64
CA ALA A 103 3.70 -3.68 8.07
C ALA A 103 2.60 -2.62 8.35
N THR A 104 2.47 -1.60 7.50
CA THR A 104 1.45 -0.56 7.68
C THR A 104 0.02 -0.97 7.32
N MET A 105 -0.15 -1.98 6.46
CA MET A 105 -1.47 -2.45 6.01
C MET A 105 -2.04 -3.55 6.91
N ARG A 106 -1.21 -4.20 7.74
CA ARG A 106 -1.63 -5.25 8.66
C ARG A 106 -2.01 -4.63 10.00
N VAL A 107 -3.13 -5.10 10.56
CA VAL A 107 -3.45 -4.85 11.96
C VAL A 107 -2.57 -5.76 12.80
N ASP A 108 -1.68 -5.18 13.58
CA ASP A 108 -0.90 -5.93 14.58
C ASP A 108 -1.79 -6.15 15.81
N TYR A 109 -2.35 -7.36 15.90
CA TYR A 109 -3.22 -7.76 17.00
C TYR A 109 -2.47 -7.94 18.33
N GLU A 110 -1.15 -8.14 18.30
CA GLU A 110 -0.32 -8.24 19.52
C GLU A 110 0.03 -6.86 20.08
N GLN A 111 0.10 -5.85 19.21
CA GLN A 111 0.37 -4.45 19.57
C GLN A 111 -0.88 -3.57 19.64
N VAL A 112 -2.10 -4.12 19.77
CA VAL A 112 -3.31 -3.29 19.95
C VAL A 112 -3.19 -2.56 21.29
N VAL A 113 -2.67 -1.33 21.23
CA VAL A 113 -2.62 -0.45 22.38
C VAL A 113 -4.04 0.02 22.63
N ASN A 114 -4.68 -0.57 23.63
CA ASN A 114 -5.94 -0.05 24.16
C ASN A 114 -5.65 1.31 24.81
N ILE A 115 -5.91 2.38 24.06
CA ILE A 115 -5.77 3.75 24.55
C ILE A 115 -6.78 3.93 25.68
N LYS A 116 -6.28 4.19 26.89
CA LYS A 116 -7.11 4.48 28.05
C LYS A 116 -7.97 5.71 27.77
N ASN A 117 -9.18 5.75 28.35
CA ASN A 117 -9.99 6.96 28.29
C ASN A 117 -9.24 8.13 28.96
N LEU A 118 -9.56 9.36 28.58
CA LEU A 118 -8.91 10.59 29.05
C LEU A 118 -8.90 10.68 30.58
N GLN A 119 -9.98 10.28 31.26
CA GLN A 119 -10.07 10.34 32.73
C GLN A 119 -9.15 9.31 33.42
N GLN A 120 -8.87 8.19 32.75
CA GLN A 120 -8.00 7.12 33.25
C GLN A 120 -6.55 7.24 32.77
N SER A 121 -6.30 8.18 31.86
CA SER A 121 -4.99 8.41 31.26
C SER A 121 -4.12 9.25 32.19
N ASN A 122 -2.91 8.77 32.49
CA ASN A 122 -1.94 9.46 33.33
C ASN A 122 -0.73 9.87 32.49
N ASN A 123 -0.77 11.08 31.94
CA ASN A 123 0.28 11.64 31.10
C ASN A 123 0.69 13.04 31.59
N VAL A 124 2.00 13.31 31.63
CA VAL A 124 2.57 14.59 32.10
C VAL A 124 2.07 15.78 31.29
N LEU A 125 1.94 15.62 29.97
CA LEU A 125 1.42 16.65 29.07
C LEU A 125 -0.05 16.94 29.34
N LEU A 126 -0.86 15.90 29.56
CA LEU A 126 -2.27 16.02 29.91
C LEU A 126 -2.45 16.79 31.23
N LYS A 127 -1.69 16.43 32.27
CA LYS A 127 -1.70 17.12 33.57
C LYS A 127 -1.31 18.59 33.45
N LYS A 128 -0.29 18.92 32.64
CA LYS A 128 0.11 20.32 32.40
C LYS A 128 -1.00 21.11 31.73
N ARG A 129 -1.67 20.53 30.72
CA ARG A 129 -2.77 21.20 30.02
C ARG A 129 -4.01 21.38 30.88
N MET A 130 -4.39 20.40 31.71
CA MET A 130 -5.53 20.54 32.63
C MET A 130 -5.31 21.64 33.68
N LYS A 131 -4.06 21.86 34.11
CA LYS A 131 -3.72 22.96 35.05
C LYS A 131 -3.73 24.35 34.42
N GLN A 132 -3.70 24.44 33.08
CA GLN A 132 -3.70 25.71 32.34
C GLN A 132 -5.10 26.11 31.86
N VAL A 133 -6.11 25.24 32.00
CA VAL A 133 -7.50 25.60 31.73
C VAL A 133 -7.97 26.50 32.89
N PRO A 134 -8.36 27.76 32.64
CA PRO A 134 -8.94 28.62 33.66
C PRO A 134 -10.26 28.02 34.15
N GLU A 135 -10.52 28.07 35.45
CA GLU A 135 -11.82 27.72 36.05
C GLU A 135 -12.92 28.58 35.40
N GLY A 136 -13.64 28.04 34.41
CA GLY A 136 -14.74 28.76 33.74
C GLY A 136 -15.07 28.38 32.29
N ALA A 137 -14.31 27.49 31.63
CA ALA A 137 -14.54 27.16 30.20
C ALA A 137 -15.33 25.86 29.94
N THR A 138 -16.04 25.31 30.93
CA THR A 138 -16.79 24.04 30.80
C THR A 138 -18.32 24.17 30.76
N ASP A 139 -18.86 25.29 30.29
CA ASP A 139 -20.26 25.37 29.87
C ASP A 139 -20.35 26.04 28.48
N MET A 140 -20.49 25.22 27.44
CA MET A 140 -21.28 25.42 26.21
C MET A 140 -21.23 24.18 25.33
#